data_AF-A0A5F7ZI05-F1
#
_entry.id   AF-A0A5F7ZI05-F1
#
_cell.length_a   1.000
_cell.length_b   1.000
_cell.length_c   1.000
_cell.angle_alpha   90.00
_cell.angle_beta   90.00
_cell.angle_gamma   90.00
#
_symmetry.space_group_name_H-M   'P 1'
#
loop_
_entity.id
_entity.type
_entity.pdbx_description
1 polymer ?
#
loop_
_entity_poly.entity_id
_entity_poly.type
_entity_poly.pdbx_seq_one_letter_code
_entity_poly.pdbx_strand_id
1 'polypeptide(L)'
;MIQNSRQSLLQPQDVGDTVETLMGSPALASRSELDLGYFYQGSRNCLWIQFALLCATYFLCLHPVIKAFLCGSISGTCSTLLFQPLDLLKTRLQTLQPSDHGSRRVGMLAVLLKVVRTESLLGLWKGMSPSIVRCVPGVGIYFGTLYSLKQYFLRGHPPTALESIMLGVGSRSVAGVCMSPITVIKTRYESGKYGYESIYAALRSIYRSEGHRGLFSGLTATLLRDAPFSGIYLMFYNQTKNIVPHDQVDATLIPITNFSCGIFAGILASLVTQPADVIKTHMQLYPLKFQWIGQAVTLIFKDYGLRGFFQGGIPRALRRTLMAAMAWTVYEEMMAKMGLKS
;
A
#
# COMPACT_ATOMS: atom_id res chain seq x y z
N MET A 1 -36.50 -58.97 -16.16
CA MET A 1 -35.82 -58.51 -17.38
C MET A 1 -34.94 -57.33 -16.98
N ILE A 2 -33.68 -57.59 -16.59
CA ILE A 2 -32.47 -57.58 -17.45
C ILE A 2 -32.06 -56.13 -17.76
N GLN A 3 -30.85 -55.59 -17.59
CA GLN A 3 -29.50 -55.91 -17.07
C GLN A 3 -28.81 -54.52 -17.07
N ASN A 4 -28.14 -54.03 -16.03
CA ASN A 4 -26.79 -54.33 -15.54
C ASN A 4 -25.61 -53.81 -16.42
N SER A 5 -24.54 -53.39 -15.73
CA SER A 5 -23.14 -53.12 -16.16
C SER A 5 -22.76 -51.63 -16.23
N ARG A 6 -22.13 -51.01 -15.21
CA ARG A 6 -20.74 -51.16 -14.71
C ARG A 6 -19.69 -51.21 -15.83
N GLN A 7 -18.90 -50.15 -15.97
CA GLN A 7 -17.57 -50.18 -16.58
C GLN A 7 -16.52 -49.87 -15.52
N SER A 8 -15.63 -50.84 -15.36
CA SER A 8 -14.48 -50.89 -14.47
C SER A 8 -13.18 -50.53 -15.20
N LEU A 9 -12.30 -49.87 -14.47
CA LEU A 9 -10.82 -49.81 -14.54
C LEU A 9 -10.12 -50.76 -15.53
N LEU A 10 -9.11 -50.26 -16.25
CA LEU A 10 -7.87 -50.97 -16.62
C LEU A 10 -6.72 -49.98 -16.90
N GLN A 11 -5.50 -50.43 -16.55
CA GLN A 11 -4.21 -49.72 -16.41
C GLN A 11 -3.36 -49.67 -17.70
N PRO A 12 -2.21 -48.96 -17.72
CA PRO A 12 -1.40 -48.68 -18.91
C PRO A 12 -0.29 -49.73 -19.14
N GLN A 13 -0.26 -50.34 -20.31
CA GLN A 13 0.85 -51.11 -20.90
C GLN A 13 0.65 -51.10 -22.42
N ASP A 14 1.73 -51.22 -23.20
CA ASP A 14 1.81 -51.19 -24.69
C ASP A 14 2.10 -49.85 -25.38
N VAL A 15 3.29 -49.29 -25.15
CA VAL A 15 4.02 -48.50 -26.17
C VAL A 15 5.53 -48.74 -25.98
N GLY A 16 5.98 -49.99 -26.15
CA GLY A 16 7.38 -50.41 -25.91
C GLY A 16 8.19 -50.76 -27.15
N ASP A 17 7.56 -51.17 -28.26
CA ASP A 17 8.26 -52.03 -29.24
C ASP A 17 8.38 -51.44 -30.65
N THR A 18 8.65 -50.14 -30.80
CA THR A 18 8.77 -49.54 -32.16
C THR A 18 9.92 -48.55 -32.34
N VAL A 19 11.00 -48.64 -31.56
CA VAL A 19 12.17 -47.74 -31.72
C VAL A 19 13.52 -48.49 -31.77
N GLU A 20 13.56 -49.82 -31.64
CA GLU A 20 14.82 -50.58 -31.52
C GLU A 20 15.49 -51.00 -32.85
N THR A 21 15.10 -50.46 -34.01
CA THR A 21 15.61 -50.95 -35.31
C THR A 21 16.42 -49.93 -36.13
N LEU A 22 16.99 -48.88 -35.53
CA LEU A 22 17.81 -47.89 -36.26
C LEU A 22 19.05 -47.38 -35.52
N MET A 23 19.77 -48.23 -34.77
CA MET A 23 21.10 -47.88 -34.27
C MET A 23 22.11 -49.03 -34.42
N GLY A 24 22.72 -49.12 -35.60
CA GLY A 24 23.85 -50.01 -35.86
C GLY A 24 24.96 -49.30 -36.63
N SER A 25 25.91 -48.65 -35.93
CA SER A 25 27.32 -48.47 -36.31
C SER A 25 28.09 -47.61 -35.28
N PRO A 26 29.07 -48.17 -34.53
CA PRO A 26 29.82 -47.46 -33.51
C PRO A 26 31.22 -47.08 -34.01
N ALA A 27 31.43 -45.86 -34.50
CA ALA A 27 32.80 -45.37 -34.77
C ALA A 27 33.00 -43.83 -34.75
N LEU A 28 31.96 -43.02 -34.50
CA LEU A 28 32.04 -41.55 -34.57
C LEU A 28 31.54 -40.82 -33.31
N ALA A 29 31.25 -41.55 -32.23
CA ALA A 29 30.57 -41.03 -31.04
C ALA A 29 31.47 -40.32 -30.01
N SER A 30 32.79 -40.46 -30.04
CA SER A 30 33.63 -40.03 -28.89
C SER A 30 34.08 -38.57 -28.90
N ARG A 31 33.81 -37.79 -29.96
CA ARG A 31 34.26 -36.38 -30.05
C ARG A 31 33.15 -35.32 -30.16
N SER A 32 31.92 -35.71 -30.48
CA SER A 32 30.76 -34.81 -30.55
C SER A 32 29.92 -34.78 -29.26
N GLU A 33 30.03 -35.78 -28.39
CA GLU A 33 29.25 -35.86 -27.13
C GLU A 33 29.74 -34.87 -26.06
N LEU A 34 31.02 -34.49 -26.08
CA LEU A 34 31.58 -33.53 -25.11
C LEU A 34 31.11 -32.08 -25.38
N ASP A 35 31.05 -31.64 -26.63
CA ASP A 35 30.57 -30.29 -26.98
C ASP A 35 29.04 -30.18 -26.96
N LEU A 36 28.30 -31.26 -27.29
CA LEU A 36 26.85 -31.27 -27.08
C LEU A 36 26.51 -31.29 -25.58
N GLY A 37 27.29 -31.99 -24.74
CA GLY A 37 27.11 -32.01 -23.29
C GLY A 37 27.12 -30.61 -22.68
N TYR A 38 28.09 -29.77 -23.02
CA TYR A 38 28.16 -28.40 -22.50
C TYR A 38 27.05 -27.47 -23.05
N PHE A 39 26.64 -27.62 -24.31
CA PHE A 39 25.56 -26.83 -24.88
C PHE A 39 24.16 -27.27 -24.37
N TYR A 40 23.96 -28.58 -24.14
CA TYR A 40 22.72 -29.15 -23.61
C TYR A 40 22.58 -28.93 -22.09
N GLN A 41 23.69 -28.92 -21.33
CA GLN A 41 23.69 -28.59 -19.90
C GLN A 41 23.41 -27.10 -19.66
N GLY A 42 23.91 -26.21 -20.53
CA GLY A 42 23.62 -24.77 -20.48
C GLY A 42 22.15 -24.43 -20.80
N SER A 43 21.57 -25.10 -21.80
CA SER A 43 20.15 -24.90 -22.19
C SER A 43 19.16 -25.49 -21.18
N ARG A 44 19.44 -26.68 -20.62
CA ARG A 44 18.62 -27.27 -19.55
C ARG A 44 18.60 -26.41 -18.30
N ASN A 45 19.72 -25.86 -17.86
CA ASN A 45 19.73 -25.00 -16.67
C ASN A 45 18.92 -23.71 -16.87
N CYS A 46 18.93 -23.13 -18.09
CA CYS A 46 18.14 -21.95 -18.40
C CYS A 46 16.63 -22.26 -18.49
N LEU A 47 16.24 -23.39 -19.08
CA LEU A 47 14.86 -23.87 -19.11
C LEU A 47 14.36 -24.28 -17.73
N TRP A 48 15.18 -24.90 -16.88
CA TRP A 48 14.83 -25.22 -15.49
C TRP A 48 14.72 -23.98 -14.62
N ILE A 49 15.58 -22.97 -14.81
CA ILE A 49 15.46 -21.67 -14.12
C ILE A 49 14.23 -20.91 -14.62
N GLN A 50 13.94 -20.94 -15.92
CA GLN A 50 12.79 -20.27 -16.49
C GLN A 50 11.48 -21.00 -16.15
N PHE A 51 11.49 -22.33 -16.05
CA PHE A 51 10.38 -23.15 -15.58
C PHE A 51 10.23 -23.06 -14.06
N ALA A 52 11.31 -22.96 -13.29
CA ALA A 52 11.27 -22.71 -11.85
C ALA A 52 10.84 -21.27 -11.55
N LEU A 53 11.20 -20.29 -12.38
CA LEU A 53 10.68 -18.92 -12.31
C LEU A 53 9.22 -18.89 -12.75
N LEU A 54 8.82 -19.58 -13.82
CA LEU A 54 7.42 -19.68 -14.23
C LEU A 54 6.59 -20.42 -13.18
N CYS A 55 7.05 -21.55 -12.63
CA CYS A 55 6.42 -22.29 -11.55
C CYS A 55 6.44 -21.51 -10.25
N ALA A 56 7.52 -20.80 -9.89
CA ALA A 56 7.53 -19.92 -8.73
C ALA A 56 6.55 -18.77 -8.94
N THR A 57 6.45 -18.21 -10.14
CA THR A 57 5.47 -17.17 -10.49
C THR A 57 4.05 -17.73 -10.52
N TYR A 58 3.83 -18.97 -10.97
CA TYR A 58 2.54 -19.68 -10.98
C TYR A 58 2.12 -20.10 -9.57
N PHE A 59 3.06 -20.53 -8.73
CA PHE A 59 2.87 -20.97 -7.34
C PHE A 59 2.69 -19.77 -6.40
N LEU A 60 3.44 -18.69 -6.60
CA LEU A 60 3.19 -17.38 -6.00
C LEU A 60 1.82 -16.85 -6.46
N CYS A 61 1.46 -17.04 -7.73
CA CYS A 61 0.11 -16.71 -8.22
C CYS A 61 -0.98 -17.65 -7.69
N LEU A 62 -0.70 -18.81 -7.08
CA LEU A 62 -1.76 -19.75 -6.69
C LEU A 62 -2.40 -19.41 -5.35
N HIS A 63 -1.67 -18.79 -4.41
CA HIS A 63 -2.19 -18.52 -3.08
C HIS A 63 -3.11 -17.26 -3.07
N PRO A 64 -4.35 -17.35 -2.56
CA PRO A 64 -5.33 -16.26 -2.61
C PRO A 64 -4.83 -14.95 -1.96
N VAL A 65 -3.95 -15.06 -0.96
CA VAL A 65 -3.33 -13.91 -0.29
C VAL A 65 -2.38 -13.14 -1.20
N ILE A 66 -1.61 -13.83 -2.06
CA ILE A 66 -0.63 -13.17 -2.94
C ILE A 66 -1.37 -12.49 -4.09
N LYS A 67 -2.41 -13.13 -4.64
CA LYS A 67 -3.30 -12.49 -5.62
C LYS A 67 -3.94 -11.22 -5.05
N ALA A 68 -4.47 -11.29 -3.82
CA ALA A 68 -5.04 -10.12 -3.13
C ALA A 68 -3.99 -9.02 -2.86
N PHE A 69 -2.76 -9.40 -2.49
CA PHE A 69 -1.66 -8.46 -2.29
C PHE A 69 -1.23 -7.77 -3.59
N LEU A 70 -1.15 -8.50 -4.71
CA LEU A 70 -0.84 -7.97 -6.04
C LEU A 70 -1.93 -7.02 -6.52
N CYS A 71 -3.20 -7.44 -6.47
CA CYS A 71 -4.34 -6.57 -6.77
C CYS A 71 -4.34 -5.30 -5.91
N GLY A 72 -4.11 -5.44 -4.60
CA GLY A 72 -4.02 -4.32 -3.67
C GLY A 72 -2.85 -3.38 -3.96
N SER A 73 -1.69 -3.93 -4.33
CA SER A 73 -0.49 -3.16 -4.66
C SER A 73 -0.63 -2.40 -5.97
N ILE A 74 -1.21 -3.03 -7.00
CA ILE A 74 -1.41 -2.38 -8.31
C ILE A 74 -2.53 -1.35 -8.20
N SER A 75 -3.63 -1.65 -7.50
CA SER A 75 -4.68 -0.66 -7.22
C SER A 75 -4.14 0.54 -6.43
N GLY A 76 -3.37 0.29 -5.38
CA GLY A 76 -2.72 1.33 -4.59
C GLY A 76 -1.77 2.17 -5.44
N THR A 77 -1.00 1.54 -6.32
CA THR A 77 -0.08 2.22 -7.24
C THR A 77 -0.85 3.08 -8.25
N CYS A 78 -1.87 2.54 -8.90
CA CYS A 78 -2.73 3.28 -9.83
C CYS A 78 -3.37 4.51 -9.18
N SER A 79 -3.90 4.34 -7.96
CA SER A 79 -4.45 5.44 -7.17
C SER A 79 -3.37 6.49 -6.86
N THR A 80 -2.16 6.07 -6.49
CA THR A 80 -1.06 7.04 -6.26
C THR A 80 -0.65 7.77 -7.54
N LEU A 81 -0.67 7.13 -8.70
CA LEU A 81 -0.33 7.76 -9.99
C LEU A 81 -1.31 8.90 -10.33
N LEU A 82 -2.60 8.66 -10.11
CA LEU A 82 -3.66 9.64 -10.35
C LEU A 82 -3.61 10.81 -9.35
N PHE A 83 -3.30 10.52 -8.09
CA PHE A 83 -3.32 11.52 -7.00
C PHE A 83 -1.97 12.19 -6.72
N GLN A 84 -0.88 11.75 -7.36
CA GLN A 84 0.47 12.30 -7.16
C GLN A 84 0.52 13.83 -7.36
N PRO A 85 -0.12 14.43 -8.39
CA PRO A 85 -0.10 15.89 -8.55
C PRO A 85 -0.71 16.63 -7.35
N LEU A 86 -1.83 16.12 -6.80
CA LEU A 86 -2.48 16.72 -5.63
C LEU A 86 -1.64 16.54 -4.36
N ASP A 87 -0.93 15.42 -4.24
CA ASP A 87 0.00 15.18 -3.14
C ASP A 87 1.21 16.11 -3.19
N LEU A 88 1.77 16.32 -4.37
CA LEU A 88 2.85 17.27 -4.60
C LEU A 88 2.41 18.71 -4.29
N LEU A 89 1.24 19.13 -4.79
CA LEU A 89 0.73 20.49 -4.50
C LEU A 89 0.52 20.70 -3.00
N LYS A 90 -0.02 19.70 -2.30
CA LYS A 90 -0.22 19.77 -0.86
C LYS A 90 1.11 19.86 -0.11
N THR A 91 2.08 19.02 -0.43
CA THR A 91 3.39 19.04 0.24
C THR A 91 4.11 20.36 -0.02
N ARG A 92 4.11 20.87 -1.26
CA ARG A 92 4.71 22.17 -1.59
C ARG A 92 4.04 23.33 -0.85
N LEU A 93 2.71 23.35 -0.81
CA LEU A 93 1.96 24.37 -0.06
C LEU A 93 2.23 24.30 1.45
N GLN A 94 2.44 23.10 2.01
CA GLN A 94 2.82 22.92 3.42
C GLN A 94 4.28 23.28 3.71
N THR A 95 5.18 23.21 2.72
CA THR A 95 6.59 23.60 2.86
C THR A 95 6.85 25.09 2.65
N LEU A 96 5.90 25.82 2.03
CA LEU A 96 5.97 27.28 1.95
C LEU A 96 5.83 27.84 3.37
N GLN A 97 6.92 28.40 3.90
CA GLN A 97 6.85 29.17 5.15
C GLN A 97 5.96 30.40 4.93
N PRO A 98 5.13 30.79 5.92
CA PRO A 98 4.53 32.11 5.92
C PRO A 98 5.67 33.12 6.01
N SER A 99 6.04 33.76 4.89
CA SER A 99 6.97 34.89 4.92
C SER A 99 6.35 36.00 5.74
N ASP A 100 7.13 36.56 6.65
CA ASP A 100 6.81 37.64 7.61
C ASP A 100 6.44 38.99 6.95
N HIS A 101 6.21 38.99 5.64
CA HIS A 101 5.91 40.16 4.83
C HIS A 101 4.68 39.91 3.98
N GLY A 102 3.49 40.10 4.56
CA GLY A 102 2.24 40.53 3.91
C GLY A 102 1.75 39.77 2.66
N SER A 103 2.39 38.68 2.26
CA SER A 103 2.18 38.11 0.93
C SER A 103 0.97 37.19 0.96
N ARG A 104 -0.09 37.72 0.33
CA ARG A 104 -1.33 37.06 -0.10
C ARG A 104 -1.20 35.54 -0.16
N ARG A 105 -1.98 34.87 0.70
CA ARG A 105 -2.14 33.40 0.81
C ARG A 105 -2.05 32.77 -0.58
N VAL A 106 -0.89 32.18 -0.92
CA VAL A 106 -0.64 31.67 -2.27
C VAL A 106 -1.59 30.50 -2.51
N GLY A 107 -2.53 30.67 -3.44
CA GLY A 107 -3.52 29.66 -3.75
C GLY A 107 -2.90 28.39 -4.35
N MET A 108 -3.58 27.25 -4.21
CA MET A 108 -3.17 25.97 -4.81
C MET A 108 -2.93 26.09 -6.32
N LEU A 109 -3.70 26.93 -7.01
CA LEU A 109 -3.53 27.24 -8.44
C LEU A 109 -2.26 28.03 -8.74
N ALA A 110 -1.85 28.94 -7.85
CA ALA A 110 -0.61 29.69 -8.03
C ALA A 110 0.62 28.78 -7.82
N VAL A 111 0.56 27.84 -6.87
CA VAL A 111 1.58 26.79 -6.70
C VAL A 111 1.63 25.88 -7.92
N LEU A 112 0.46 25.47 -8.44
CA LEU A 112 0.36 24.66 -9.66
C LEU A 112 1.00 25.36 -10.86
N LEU A 113 0.61 26.61 -11.13
CA LEU A 113 1.16 27.40 -12.23
C LEU A 113 2.68 27.61 -12.08
N LYS A 114 3.15 27.83 -10.85
CA LYS A 114 4.58 27.94 -10.56
C LYS A 114 5.31 26.64 -10.90
N VAL A 115 4.83 25.49 -10.42
CA VAL A 115 5.45 24.19 -10.67
C VAL A 115 5.46 23.86 -12.16
N VAL A 116 4.35 24.06 -12.87
CA VAL A 116 4.28 23.81 -14.32
C VAL A 116 5.24 24.72 -15.09
N ARG A 117 5.40 25.98 -14.68
CA ARG A 117 6.32 26.94 -15.31
C ARG A 117 7.79 26.66 -15.00
N THR A 118 8.13 26.14 -13.82
CA THR A 118 9.52 25.91 -13.40
C THR A 118 10.03 24.49 -13.64
N GLU A 119 9.20 23.48 -13.42
CA GLU A 119 9.58 22.06 -13.44
C GLU A 119 8.88 21.28 -14.58
N SER A 120 8.14 21.96 -15.48
CA SER A 120 7.30 21.38 -16.54
C SER A 120 6.10 20.55 -16.03
N LEU A 121 5.21 20.12 -16.93
CA LEU A 121 4.05 19.28 -16.59
C LEU A 121 4.46 17.94 -15.96
N LEU A 122 5.60 17.38 -16.35
CA LEU A 122 6.14 16.13 -15.78
C LEU A 122 6.65 16.32 -14.34
N GLY A 123 6.95 17.56 -13.94
CA GLY A 123 7.31 17.91 -12.57
C GLY A 123 6.22 17.57 -11.55
N LEU A 124 4.94 17.46 -11.98
CA LEU A 124 3.81 17.08 -11.12
C LEU A 124 3.87 15.62 -10.65
N TRP A 125 4.58 14.75 -11.38
CA TRP A 125 4.79 13.35 -11.02
C TRP A 125 6.12 13.09 -10.30
N LYS A 126 6.87 14.16 -9.99
CA LYS A 126 8.09 14.06 -9.19
C LYS A 126 7.76 13.47 -7.82
N GLY A 127 8.48 12.43 -7.43
CA GLY A 127 8.19 11.66 -6.22
C GLY A 127 7.34 10.39 -6.43
N MET A 128 6.94 10.08 -7.67
CA MET A 128 6.27 8.81 -7.99
C MET A 128 7.11 7.58 -7.58
N SER A 129 8.39 7.55 -7.92
CA SER A 129 9.26 6.41 -7.59
C SER A 129 9.36 6.15 -6.08
N PRO A 130 9.64 7.13 -5.20
CA PRO A 130 9.60 6.89 -3.76
C PRO A 130 8.17 6.63 -3.24
N SER A 131 7.12 7.13 -3.90
CA SER A 131 5.73 6.78 -3.57
C SER A 131 5.45 5.29 -3.77
N ILE A 132 5.86 4.70 -4.89
CA ILE A 132 5.67 3.29 -5.21
C ILE A 132 6.50 2.41 -4.25
N VAL A 133 7.78 2.76 -4.07
CA VAL A 133 8.69 2.06 -3.14
C VAL A 133 8.16 2.08 -1.71
N ARG A 134 7.42 3.13 -1.32
CA ARG A 134 6.74 3.18 -0.02
C ARG A 134 5.45 2.35 0.01
N CYS A 135 4.67 2.36 -1.06
CA CYS A 135 3.32 1.79 -1.05
C CYS A 135 3.33 0.26 -0.95
N VAL A 136 4.08 -0.39 -1.84
CA VAL A 136 4.06 -1.86 -2.00
C VAL A 136 4.48 -2.59 -0.70
N PRO A 137 5.68 -2.35 -0.14
CA PRO A 137 6.06 -2.97 1.13
C PRO A 137 5.23 -2.46 2.31
N GLY A 138 4.76 -1.20 2.28
CA GLY A 138 3.93 -0.64 3.35
C GLY A 138 2.59 -1.35 3.50
N VAL A 139 1.95 -1.72 2.39
CA VAL A 139 0.70 -2.52 2.38
C VAL A 139 0.98 -3.93 2.92
N GLY A 140 2.06 -4.55 2.47
CA GLY A 140 2.43 -5.92 2.88
C GLY A 140 2.70 -6.02 4.38
N ILE A 141 3.52 -5.11 4.92
CA ILE A 141 3.83 -5.08 6.36
C ILE A 141 2.56 -4.81 7.16
N TYR A 142 1.73 -3.85 6.76
CA TYR A 142 0.50 -3.53 7.49
C TYR A 142 -0.45 -4.74 7.58
N PHE A 143 -0.79 -5.36 6.45
CA PHE A 143 -1.71 -6.49 6.44
C PHE A 143 -1.09 -7.76 7.04
N GLY A 144 0.20 -7.99 6.83
CA GLY A 144 0.93 -9.09 7.44
C GLY A 144 0.93 -8.99 8.97
N THR A 145 1.31 -7.83 9.51
CA THR A 145 1.25 -7.59 10.96
C THR A 145 -0.17 -7.64 11.49
N LEU A 146 -1.16 -7.09 10.76
CA LEU A 146 -2.55 -7.16 11.16
C LEU A 146 -3.04 -8.62 11.23
N TYR A 147 -2.69 -9.46 10.25
CA TYR A 147 -3.04 -10.88 10.25
C TYR A 147 -2.38 -11.62 11.42
N SER A 148 -1.09 -11.44 11.63
CA SER A 148 -0.36 -12.08 12.74
C SER A 148 -0.94 -11.66 14.10
N LEU A 149 -1.22 -10.37 14.30
CA LEU A 149 -1.84 -9.88 15.53
C LEU A 149 -3.26 -10.44 15.71
N LYS A 150 -4.05 -10.52 14.63
CA LYS A 150 -5.38 -11.12 14.68
C LYS A 150 -5.32 -12.59 15.08
N GLN A 151 -4.44 -13.38 14.47
CA GLN A 151 -4.28 -14.81 14.82
C GLN A 151 -3.86 -15.00 16.28
N TYR A 152 -2.97 -14.13 16.78
CA TYR A 152 -2.49 -14.20 18.16
C TYR A 152 -3.57 -13.79 19.18
N PHE A 153 -4.26 -12.68 18.96
CA PHE A 153 -5.20 -12.09 19.92
C PHE A 153 -6.63 -12.66 19.83
N LEU A 154 -7.14 -12.99 18.63
CA LEU A 154 -8.57 -13.24 18.44
C LEU A 154 -9.01 -14.70 18.51
N ARG A 155 -8.11 -15.70 18.51
CA ARG A 155 -8.40 -17.15 18.71
C ARG A 155 -9.79 -17.69 18.25
N GLY A 156 -10.36 -17.17 17.16
CA GLY A 156 -11.67 -17.56 16.62
C GLY A 156 -12.91 -16.76 17.03
N HIS A 157 -12.84 -15.72 17.88
CA HIS A 157 -13.99 -14.86 18.21
C HIS A 157 -13.99 -13.55 17.39
N PRO A 158 -15.17 -12.93 17.16
CA PRO A 158 -15.23 -11.62 16.51
C PRO A 158 -14.52 -10.56 17.38
N PRO A 159 -13.80 -9.61 16.76
CA PRO A 159 -13.04 -8.61 17.50
C PRO A 159 -13.94 -7.62 18.22
N THR A 160 -13.68 -7.42 19.50
CA THR A 160 -14.27 -6.35 20.30
C THR A 160 -13.82 -4.99 19.75
N ALA A 161 -14.55 -3.92 20.05
CA ALA A 161 -14.18 -2.55 19.64
C ALA A 161 -12.74 -2.19 20.07
N LEU A 162 -12.38 -2.49 21.32
CA LEU A 162 -11.05 -2.20 21.86
C LEU A 162 -9.95 -3.02 21.17
N GLU A 163 -10.19 -4.31 20.94
CA GLU A 163 -9.25 -5.19 20.24
C GLU A 163 -9.05 -4.71 18.80
N SER A 164 -10.11 -4.28 18.13
CA SER A 164 -10.03 -3.66 16.80
C SER A 164 -9.15 -2.40 16.79
N ILE A 165 -9.24 -1.57 17.82
CA ILE A 165 -8.37 -0.40 17.97
C ILE A 165 -6.92 -0.85 18.15
N MET A 166 -6.64 -1.76 19.08
CA MET A 166 -5.29 -2.24 19.38
C MET A 166 -4.63 -2.89 18.16
N LEU A 167 -5.40 -3.71 17.43
CA LEU A 167 -4.96 -4.35 16.18
C LEU A 167 -4.61 -3.31 15.11
N GLY A 168 -5.45 -2.29 14.94
CA GLY A 168 -5.23 -1.21 13.97
C GLY A 168 -4.06 -0.30 14.34
N VAL A 169 -3.95 0.10 15.61
CA VAL A 169 -2.84 0.92 16.14
C VAL A 169 -1.53 0.15 16.07
N GLY A 170 -1.51 -1.10 16.52
CA GLY A 170 -0.32 -1.95 16.55
C GLY A 170 0.23 -2.23 15.16
N SER A 171 -0.62 -2.73 14.24
CA SER A 171 -0.23 -3.01 12.85
C SER A 171 0.28 -1.75 12.14
N ARG A 172 -0.38 -0.60 12.35
CA ARG A 172 0.04 0.66 11.73
C ARG A 172 1.33 1.21 12.34
N SER A 173 1.57 0.99 13.62
CA SER A 173 2.79 1.43 14.28
C SER A 173 4.01 0.64 13.77
N VAL A 174 3.90 -0.68 13.69
CA VAL A 174 4.95 -1.54 13.12
C VAL A 174 5.25 -1.13 11.68
N ALA A 175 4.22 -1.01 10.84
CA ALA A 175 4.39 -0.57 9.46
C ALA A 175 5.03 0.84 9.38
N GLY A 176 4.63 1.77 10.25
CA GLY A 176 5.18 3.12 10.29
C GLY A 176 6.66 3.17 10.66
N VAL A 177 7.09 2.36 11.63
CA VAL A 177 8.50 2.25 12.05
C VAL A 177 9.35 1.65 10.93
N CYS A 178 8.93 0.51 10.38
CA CYS A 178 9.66 -0.16 9.30
C CYS A 178 9.76 0.73 8.04
N MET A 179 8.69 1.47 7.72
CA MET A 179 8.62 2.33 6.54
C MET A 179 9.10 3.77 6.78
N SER A 180 9.61 4.09 7.97
CA SER A 180 10.04 5.44 8.31
C SER A 180 11.12 5.99 7.36
N PRO A 181 12.22 5.26 7.04
CA PRO A 181 13.27 5.80 6.18
C PRO A 181 12.76 6.16 4.79
N ILE A 182 11.93 5.30 4.20
CA ILE A 182 11.34 5.49 2.88
C ILE A 182 10.36 6.67 2.89
N THR A 183 9.61 6.84 3.99
CA THR A 183 8.68 7.96 4.16
C THR A 183 9.42 9.29 4.24
N VAL A 184 10.55 9.35 4.96
CA VAL A 184 11.40 10.55 5.02
C VAL A 184 11.95 10.88 3.63
N ILE A 185 12.49 9.91 2.91
CA ILE A 185 13.02 10.12 1.55
C ILE A 185 11.92 10.65 0.63
N LYS A 186 10.73 10.03 0.63
CA LYS A 186 9.58 10.49 -0.16
C LYS A 186 9.29 11.97 0.12
N THR A 187 9.09 12.32 1.39
CA THR A 187 8.67 13.69 1.77
C THR A 187 9.72 14.74 1.40
N ARG A 188 11.01 14.44 1.57
CA ARG A 188 12.08 15.37 1.17
C ARG A 188 12.24 15.47 -0.34
N TYR A 189 12.07 14.37 -1.07
CA TYR A 189 12.09 14.36 -2.53
C TYR A 189 10.96 15.21 -3.11
N GLU A 190 9.74 15.07 -2.57
CA GLU A 190 8.56 15.87 -2.98
C GLU A 190 8.69 17.35 -2.62
N SER A 191 9.40 17.69 -1.54
CA SER A 191 9.62 19.08 -1.12
C SER A 191 10.42 19.91 -2.13
N GLY A 192 11.24 19.25 -2.96
CA GLY A 192 12.17 19.85 -3.92
C GLY A 192 13.18 20.84 -3.34
N LYS A 193 13.29 20.95 -2.01
CA LYS A 193 14.24 21.85 -1.32
C LYS A 193 15.70 21.36 -1.41
N TYR A 194 15.89 20.05 -1.52
CA TYR A 194 17.20 19.41 -1.41
C TYR A 194 17.80 18.97 -2.76
N GLY A 195 17.10 19.20 -3.88
CA GLY A 195 17.65 18.96 -5.22
C GLY A 195 18.12 17.53 -5.50
N TYR A 196 17.52 16.50 -4.89
CA TYR A 196 17.98 15.11 -5.06
C TYR A 196 17.72 14.58 -6.47
N GLU A 197 18.74 14.00 -7.10
CA GLU A 197 18.65 13.40 -8.44
C GLU A 197 18.12 11.96 -8.41
N SER A 198 18.34 11.22 -7.32
CA SER A 198 17.86 9.85 -7.16
C SER A 198 17.51 9.49 -5.72
N ILE A 199 16.71 8.43 -5.54
CA ILE A 199 16.36 7.88 -4.22
C ILE A 199 17.61 7.47 -3.45
N TYR A 200 18.57 6.85 -4.14
CA TYR A 200 19.84 6.44 -3.55
C TYR A 200 20.69 7.65 -3.14
N ALA A 201 20.76 8.68 -3.98
CA ALA A 201 21.45 9.93 -3.65
C ALA A 201 20.81 10.61 -2.42
N ALA A 202 19.48 10.63 -2.33
CA ALA A 202 18.76 11.14 -1.16
C ALA A 202 19.08 10.34 0.10
N LEU A 203 19.01 9.01 0.05
CA LEU A 203 19.34 8.13 1.17
C LEU A 203 20.78 8.33 1.64
N ARG A 204 21.75 8.33 0.71
CA ARG A 204 23.17 8.53 1.00
C ARG A 204 23.45 9.91 1.60
N SER A 205 22.81 10.95 1.06
CA SER A 205 22.92 12.32 1.56
C SER A 205 22.41 12.42 3.00
N ILE A 206 21.19 11.95 3.27
CA ILE A 206 20.58 11.99 4.61
C ILE A 206 21.43 11.20 5.61
N TYR A 207 21.88 10.01 5.23
CA TYR A 207 22.69 9.17 6.11
C TYR A 207 24.04 9.81 6.45
N ARG A 208 24.71 10.48 5.49
CA ARG A 208 25.97 11.18 5.76
C ARG A 208 25.79 12.49 6.53
N SER A 209 24.72 13.24 6.28
CA SER A 209 24.54 14.57 6.88
C SER A 209 23.90 14.52 8.26
N GLU A 210 22.94 13.62 8.48
CA GLU A 210 22.10 13.57 9.68
C GLU A 210 22.17 12.22 10.43
N GLY A 211 22.89 11.25 9.86
CA GLY A 211 22.99 9.91 10.42
C GLY A 211 21.67 9.15 10.44
N HIS A 212 21.62 8.12 11.29
CA HIS A 212 20.43 7.28 11.46
C HIS A 212 19.21 8.06 11.99
N ARG A 213 19.42 9.09 12.82
CA ARG A 213 18.32 9.92 13.38
C ARG A 213 17.58 10.70 12.28
N GLY A 214 18.28 11.09 11.21
CA GLY A 214 17.67 11.74 10.05
C GLY A 214 16.59 10.87 9.36
N LEU A 215 16.81 9.56 9.28
CA LEU A 215 15.87 8.60 8.65
C LEU A 215 14.61 8.34 9.48
N PHE A 216 14.64 8.65 10.78
CA PHE A 216 13.51 8.55 11.70
C PHE A 216 12.96 9.91 12.12
N SER A 217 13.45 10.99 11.49
CA SER A 217 12.97 12.34 11.73
C SER A 217 11.49 12.45 11.37
N GLY A 218 10.66 12.83 12.34
CA GLY A 218 9.21 12.93 12.15
C GLY A 218 8.44 11.60 12.31
N LEU A 219 9.07 10.51 12.75
CA LEU A 219 8.39 9.24 13.02
C LEU A 219 7.27 9.43 14.06
N THR A 220 7.55 10.05 15.21
CA THR A 220 6.56 10.29 16.26
C THR A 220 5.34 11.05 15.75
N ALA A 221 5.57 12.10 14.96
CA ALA A 221 4.50 12.86 14.32
C ALA A 221 3.68 11.96 13.37
N THR A 222 4.34 11.12 12.59
CA THR A 222 3.67 10.19 11.66
C THR A 222 2.82 9.17 12.41
N LEU A 223 3.36 8.54 13.45
CA LEU A 223 2.67 7.56 14.28
C LEU A 223 1.47 8.16 15.01
N LEU A 224 1.63 9.34 15.61
CA LEU A 224 0.56 10.03 16.34
C LEU A 224 -0.66 10.34 15.46
N ARG A 225 -0.45 10.53 14.16
CA ARG A 225 -1.54 10.74 13.20
C ARG A 225 -2.08 9.42 12.66
N ASP A 226 -1.20 8.56 12.19
CA ASP A 226 -1.60 7.39 11.39
C ASP A 226 -2.14 6.25 12.27
N ALA A 227 -1.55 6.03 13.45
CA ALA A 227 -1.91 4.90 14.30
C ALA A 227 -3.32 5.03 14.92
N PRO A 228 -3.70 6.16 15.54
CA PRO A 228 -5.06 6.32 16.07
C PRO A 228 -6.13 6.25 14.98
N PHE A 229 -5.85 6.86 13.82
CA PHE A 229 -6.74 6.79 12.66
C PHE A 229 -6.98 5.34 12.23
N SER A 230 -5.93 4.52 12.15
CA SER A 230 -6.04 3.11 11.76
C SER A 230 -6.84 2.28 12.76
N GLY A 231 -6.65 2.51 14.07
CA GLY A 231 -7.41 1.83 15.12
C GLY A 231 -8.90 2.16 15.07
N ILE A 232 -9.23 3.45 15.02
CA ILE A 232 -10.62 3.92 14.97
C ILE A 232 -11.30 3.48 13.66
N TYR A 233 -10.57 3.52 12.54
CA TYR A 233 -11.06 3.00 11.26
C TYR A 233 -11.40 1.52 11.36
N LEU A 234 -10.50 0.70 11.91
CA LEU A 234 -10.71 -0.75 12.02
C LEU A 234 -11.85 -1.08 12.98
N MET A 235 -12.00 -0.32 14.07
CA MET A 235 -13.14 -0.41 14.98
C MET A 235 -14.46 -0.16 14.26
N PHE A 236 -14.62 0.99 13.59
CA PHE A 236 -15.87 1.29 12.88
C PHE A 236 -16.11 0.31 11.74
N TYR A 237 -15.06 -0.12 11.03
CA TYR A 237 -15.18 -1.10 9.96
C TYR A 237 -15.73 -2.44 10.47
N ASN A 238 -15.14 -3.00 11.55
CA ASN A 238 -15.58 -4.27 12.11
C ASN A 238 -16.99 -4.16 12.73
N GLN A 239 -17.29 -3.06 13.43
CA GLN A 239 -18.62 -2.83 14.00
C GLN A 239 -19.69 -2.72 12.91
N THR A 240 -19.43 -1.96 11.84
CA THR A 240 -20.37 -1.82 10.72
C THR A 240 -20.56 -3.16 10.02
N LYS A 241 -19.47 -3.93 9.83
CA LYS A 241 -19.55 -5.24 9.21
C LYS A 241 -20.35 -6.26 10.04
N ASN A 242 -20.24 -6.21 11.37
CA ASN A 242 -21.01 -7.09 12.27
C ASN A 242 -22.51 -6.77 12.28
N ILE A 243 -22.89 -5.52 11.95
CA ILE A 243 -24.29 -5.10 11.85
C ILE A 243 -24.94 -5.59 10.55
N VAL A 244 -24.14 -5.82 9.50
CA VAL A 244 -24.65 -6.34 8.22
C VAL A 244 -24.81 -7.87 8.33
N PRO A 245 -26.04 -8.42 8.21
CA PRO A 245 -26.28 -9.86 8.31
C PRO A 245 -25.56 -10.61 7.17
N HIS A 246 -24.65 -11.52 7.50
CA HIS A 246 -23.90 -12.29 6.51
C HIS A 246 -24.76 -13.27 5.69
N ASP A 247 -25.95 -13.63 6.20
CA ASP A 247 -26.82 -14.66 5.60
C ASP A 247 -27.78 -14.13 4.51
N GLN A 248 -27.81 -12.81 4.25
CA GLN A 248 -28.74 -12.19 3.29
C GLN A 248 -28.07 -11.42 2.14
N VAL A 249 -26.74 -11.42 2.08
CA VAL A 249 -25.99 -10.61 1.10
C VAL A 249 -25.53 -11.52 -0.04
N ASP A 250 -26.12 -11.34 -1.22
CA ASP A 250 -25.68 -12.00 -2.45
C ASP A 250 -24.17 -11.81 -2.65
N ALA A 251 -23.47 -12.83 -3.17
CA ALA A 251 -22.03 -12.79 -3.42
C ALA A 251 -21.60 -11.57 -4.29
N THR A 252 -22.50 -11.09 -5.15
CA THR A 252 -22.34 -9.90 -5.98
C THR A 252 -22.40 -8.57 -5.20
N LEU A 253 -23.06 -8.54 -4.04
CA LEU A 253 -23.27 -7.34 -3.22
C LEU A 253 -22.20 -7.17 -2.12
N ILE A 254 -21.40 -8.21 -1.84
CA ILE A 254 -20.32 -8.20 -0.85
C ILE A 254 -19.29 -7.06 -1.08
N PRO A 255 -18.80 -6.80 -2.31
CA PRO A 255 -17.82 -5.73 -2.55
C PRO A 255 -18.41 -4.34 -2.29
N ILE A 256 -19.63 -4.07 -2.79
CA ILE A 256 -20.37 -2.81 -2.60
C ILE A 256 -20.66 -2.56 -1.11
N THR A 257 -20.97 -3.62 -0.37
CA THR A 257 -21.20 -3.56 1.08
C THR A 257 -19.91 -3.21 1.82
N ASN A 258 -18.80 -3.89 1.52
CA ASN A 258 -17.49 -3.60 2.13
C ASN A 258 -17.01 -2.17 1.79
N PHE A 259 -17.26 -1.72 0.56
CA PHE A 259 -17.00 -0.36 0.12
C PHE A 259 -17.75 0.68 0.94
N SER A 260 -19.08 0.50 1.07
CA SER A 260 -19.94 1.38 1.86
C SER A 260 -19.51 1.43 3.33
N CYS A 261 -19.19 0.27 3.92
CA CYS A 261 -18.65 0.16 5.26
C CYS A 261 -17.32 0.90 5.40
N GLY A 262 -16.43 0.77 4.40
CA GLY A 262 -15.14 1.44 4.37
C GLY A 262 -15.26 2.97 4.29
N ILE A 263 -16.17 3.49 3.46
CA ILE A 263 -16.45 4.93 3.37
C ILE A 263 -16.98 5.45 4.71
N PHE A 264 -17.98 4.77 5.27
CA PHE A 264 -18.59 5.18 6.52
C PHE A 264 -17.58 5.17 7.68
N ALA A 265 -16.80 4.10 7.81
CA ALA A 265 -15.71 4.01 8.79
C ALA A 265 -14.65 5.08 8.57
N GLY A 266 -14.31 5.40 7.31
CA GLY A 266 -13.36 6.45 6.95
C GLY A 266 -13.82 7.85 7.35
N ILE A 267 -15.11 8.17 7.14
CA ILE A 267 -15.71 9.45 7.53
C ILE A 267 -15.74 9.57 9.06
N LEU A 268 -16.26 8.56 9.76
CA LEU A 268 -16.34 8.58 11.23
C LEU A 268 -14.96 8.64 11.87
N ALA A 269 -14.00 7.83 11.40
CA ALA A 269 -12.63 7.90 11.89
C ALA A 269 -11.98 9.26 11.63
N SER A 270 -12.29 9.89 10.48
CA SER A 270 -11.79 11.23 10.18
C SER A 270 -12.38 12.29 11.11
N LEU A 271 -13.67 12.20 11.46
CA LEU A 271 -14.32 13.11 12.39
C LEU A 271 -13.75 12.98 13.80
N VAL A 272 -13.59 11.75 14.30
CA VAL A 272 -13.04 11.48 15.64
C VAL A 272 -11.57 11.93 15.74
N THR A 273 -10.78 11.74 14.68
CA THR A 273 -9.35 12.13 14.67
C THR A 273 -9.12 13.59 14.26
N GLN A 274 -10.16 14.34 13.89
CA GLN A 274 -10.01 15.71 13.40
C GLN A 274 -9.38 16.65 14.44
N PRO A 275 -9.79 16.66 15.72
CA PRO A 275 -9.20 17.57 16.70
C PRO A 275 -7.69 17.33 16.91
N ALA A 276 -7.27 16.07 16.99
CA ALA A 276 -5.87 15.70 17.17
C ALA A 276 -5.01 16.17 15.99
N ASP A 277 -5.53 16.08 14.77
CA ASP A 277 -4.84 16.57 13.58
C ASP A 277 -4.77 18.10 13.54
N VAL A 278 -5.84 18.81 13.92
CA VAL A 278 -5.81 20.28 14.00
C VAL A 278 -4.74 20.71 15.00
N ILE A 279 -4.73 20.17 16.21
CA ILE A 279 -3.72 20.50 17.24
C ILE A 279 -2.31 20.27 16.70
N LYS A 280 -2.05 19.10 16.10
CA LYS A 280 -0.75 18.77 15.53
C LYS A 280 -0.36 19.75 14.42
N THR A 281 -1.26 20.07 13.49
CA THR A 281 -0.96 20.99 12.39
C THR A 281 -0.61 22.39 12.89
N HIS A 282 -1.31 22.89 13.91
CA HIS A 282 -0.98 24.16 14.55
C HIS A 282 0.39 24.14 15.22
N MET A 283 0.73 23.05 15.93
CA MET A 283 2.05 22.86 16.52
C MET A 283 3.17 22.79 15.47
N GLN A 284 2.90 22.17 14.31
CA GLN A 284 3.87 22.08 13.20
C GLN A 284 4.04 23.42 12.45
N LEU A 285 2.98 24.21 12.34
CA LEU A 285 2.99 25.51 11.66
C LEU A 285 3.66 26.60 12.49
N TYR A 286 3.55 26.54 13.82
CA TYR A 286 4.08 27.56 14.72
C TYR A 286 4.88 26.93 15.87
N PRO A 287 6.04 26.30 15.58
CA PRO A 287 6.82 25.58 16.58
C PRO A 287 7.33 26.50 17.70
N LEU A 288 7.57 27.78 17.42
CA LEU A 288 7.99 28.77 18.43
C LEU A 288 6.84 29.21 19.35
N LYS A 289 5.58 29.15 18.87
CA LYS A 289 4.38 29.59 19.61
C LYS A 289 3.78 28.46 20.44
N PHE A 290 3.96 27.21 20.02
CA PHE A 290 3.39 26.03 20.68
C PHE A 290 4.49 25.04 21.09
N GLN A 291 4.89 25.09 22.35
CA GLN A 291 5.88 24.17 22.91
C GLN A 291 5.24 22.88 23.43
N TRP A 292 3.94 22.92 23.79
CA TRP A 292 3.22 21.80 24.41
C TRP A 292 1.80 21.67 23.85
N ILE A 293 1.27 20.44 23.83
CA ILE A 293 -0.07 20.11 23.32
C ILE A 293 -1.16 20.88 24.05
N GLY A 294 -1.08 20.99 25.38
CA GLY A 294 -2.07 21.70 26.19
C GLY A 294 -2.18 23.19 25.84
N GLN A 295 -1.05 23.85 25.60
CA GLN A 295 -1.01 25.26 25.17
C GLN A 295 -1.69 25.45 23.81
N ALA A 296 -1.48 24.52 22.87
CA ALA A 296 -2.15 24.53 21.58
C ALA A 296 -3.67 24.34 21.72
N VAL A 297 -4.11 23.40 22.56
CA VAL A 297 -5.53 23.15 22.83
C VAL A 297 -6.21 24.40 23.42
N THR A 298 -5.63 24.99 24.46
CA THR A 298 -6.20 26.19 25.12
C THR A 298 -6.27 27.37 24.17
N LEU A 299 -5.23 27.58 23.34
CA LEU A 299 -5.19 28.71 22.42
C LEU A 299 -6.17 28.54 21.24
N ILE A 300 -6.29 27.33 20.69
CA ILE A 300 -7.28 27.03 19.64
C ILE A 300 -8.69 27.23 20.18
N PHE A 301 -8.96 26.75 21.40
CA PHE A 301 -10.26 26.92 22.04
C PHE A 301 -10.56 28.40 22.31
N LYS A 302 -9.56 29.19 22.72
CA LYS A 302 -9.72 30.64 22.98
C LYS A 302 -9.92 31.46 21.70
N ASP A 303 -9.19 31.15 20.62
CA ASP A 303 -9.19 31.95 19.39
C ASP A 303 -10.34 31.55 18.43
N TYR A 304 -10.70 30.27 18.38
CA TYR A 304 -11.65 29.73 17.39
C TYR A 304 -12.82 28.93 18.00
N GLY A 305 -12.83 28.74 19.32
CA GLY A 305 -13.83 27.92 20.00
C GLY A 305 -13.80 26.45 19.61
N LEU A 306 -14.91 25.73 19.89
CA LEU A 306 -15.08 24.33 19.50
C LEU A 306 -15.04 24.11 17.97
N ARG A 307 -15.44 25.12 17.19
CA ARG A 307 -15.43 25.05 15.72
C ARG A 307 -14.01 25.00 15.15
N GLY A 308 -13.02 25.56 15.85
CA GLY A 308 -11.60 25.51 15.47
C GLY A 308 -11.08 24.08 15.29
N PHE A 309 -11.48 23.16 16.18
CA PHE A 309 -11.05 21.76 16.13
C PHE A 309 -11.61 20.97 14.94
N PHE A 310 -12.68 21.46 14.30
CA PHE A 310 -13.27 20.82 13.12
C PHE A 310 -12.95 21.54 11.81
N GLN A 311 -12.15 22.61 11.88
CA GLN A 311 -11.74 23.35 10.69
C GLN A 311 -10.90 22.45 9.76
N GLY A 312 -11.27 22.41 8.47
CA GLY A 312 -10.63 21.53 7.49
C GLY A 312 -11.11 20.07 7.49
N GLY A 313 -12.14 19.72 8.29
CA GLY A 313 -12.70 18.37 8.34
C GLY A 313 -13.32 17.92 7.01
N ILE A 314 -14.08 18.78 6.33
CA ILE A 314 -14.72 18.47 5.05
C ILE A 314 -13.70 18.14 3.94
N PRO A 315 -12.69 19.01 3.66
CA PRO A 315 -11.65 18.68 2.68
C PRO A 315 -10.90 17.37 3.00
N ARG A 316 -10.69 17.08 4.28
CA ARG A 316 -10.05 15.85 4.71
C ARG A 316 -10.92 14.62 4.45
N ALA A 317 -12.17 14.66 4.89
CA ALA A 317 -13.13 13.57 4.68
C ALA A 317 -13.31 13.31 3.18
N LEU A 318 -13.53 14.35 2.38
CA LEU A 318 -13.65 14.25 0.94
C LEU A 318 -12.42 13.59 0.30
N ARG A 319 -11.20 14.06 0.62
CA ARG A 319 -9.97 13.46 0.10
C ARG A 319 -9.84 11.99 0.49
N ARG A 320 -10.11 11.65 1.75
CA ARG A 320 -10.03 10.27 2.25
C ARG A 320 -11.03 9.36 1.54
N THR A 321 -12.27 9.81 1.40
CA THR A 321 -13.35 9.08 0.73
C THR A 321 -13.03 8.88 -0.75
N LEU A 322 -12.58 9.92 -1.47
CA LEU A 322 -12.22 9.80 -2.88
C LEU A 322 -11.05 8.83 -3.11
N MET A 323 -10.00 8.92 -2.27
CA MET A 323 -8.87 8.00 -2.38
C MET A 323 -9.28 6.55 -2.05
N ALA A 324 -10.11 6.34 -1.03
CA ALA A 324 -10.62 5.01 -0.68
C ALA A 324 -11.53 4.46 -1.78
N ALA A 325 -12.39 5.31 -2.35
CA ALA A 325 -13.31 4.92 -3.39
C ALA A 325 -12.58 4.43 -4.65
N MET A 326 -11.56 5.18 -5.08
CA MET A 326 -10.73 4.80 -6.23
C MET A 326 -9.89 3.55 -5.99
N ALA A 327 -9.29 3.41 -4.80
CA ALA A 327 -8.52 2.21 -4.47
C ALA A 327 -9.41 0.96 -4.50
N TRP A 328 -10.66 1.06 -4.05
CA TRP A 328 -11.59 -0.07 -4.11
C TRP A 328 -12.07 -0.37 -5.53
N THR A 329 -12.48 0.63 -6.31
CA THR A 329 -12.95 0.38 -7.70
C THR A 329 -11.85 -0.24 -8.55
N VAL A 330 -10.60 0.24 -8.46
CA VAL A 330 -9.48 -0.39 -9.17
C VAL A 330 -9.19 -1.79 -8.65
N TYR A 331 -9.29 -2.01 -7.33
CA TYR A 331 -9.10 -3.34 -6.75
C TYR A 331 -10.14 -4.35 -7.27
N GLU A 332 -11.41 -3.96 -7.33
CA GLU A 332 -12.51 -4.80 -7.80
C GLU A 332 -12.37 -5.15 -9.28
N GLU A 333 -12.05 -4.17 -10.12
CA GLU A 333 -11.79 -4.37 -11.55
C GLU A 333 -10.62 -5.35 -11.78
N MET A 334 -9.56 -5.23 -10.97
CA MET A 334 -8.42 -6.14 -11.04
C MET A 334 -8.76 -7.55 -10.57
N MET A 335 -9.49 -7.68 -9.46
CA MET A 335 -9.94 -8.97 -8.95
C MET A 335 -10.88 -9.67 -9.94
N ALA A 336 -11.76 -8.91 -10.61
CA ALA A 336 -12.63 -9.43 -11.66
C ALA A 336 -11.83 -9.97 -12.86
N LYS A 337 -10.81 -9.23 -13.33
CA LYS A 337 -9.94 -9.67 -14.43
C LYS A 337 -9.06 -10.88 -14.07
N MET A 338 -8.74 -11.08 -12.79
CA MET A 338 -7.97 -12.25 -12.33
C MET A 338 -8.81 -13.50 -12.08
N GLY A 339 -10.11 -13.48 -12.40
CA GLY A 339 -11.00 -14.65 -12.26
C GLY A 339 -11.21 -15.10 -10.82
N LEU A 340 -11.06 -14.17 -9.86
CA LEU A 340 -11.21 -14.43 -8.42
C LEU A 340 -12.56 -13.99 -7.85
N LYS A 341 -13.46 -13.49 -8.69
CA LYS A 341 -14.85 -13.31 -8.30
C LYS A 341 -15.45 -14.71 -8.14
N SER A 342 -15.80 -15.06 -6.89
CA SER A 342 -16.74 -16.14 -6.63
C SER A 342 -18.11 -15.80 -7.19
#